data_AF-A0A1B6K0G1-F1
#
_entry.id   AF-A0A1B6K0G1-F1
#
_cell.length_a   1.000
_cell.length_b   1.000
_cell.length_c   1.000
_cell.angle_alpha   90.00
_cell.angle_beta   90.00
_cell.angle_gamma   90.00
#
_symmetry.space_group_name_H-M   'P 1'
#
loop_
_entity.id
_entity.type
_entity.pdbx_description
1 polymer ?
#
loop_
_entity_poly.entity_id
_entity_poly.type
_entity_poly.pdbx_seq_one_letter_code
_entity_poly.pdbx_strand_id
1 'polypeptide(L)'
;MFVEVNYTENNILQKCQSKTTDTQRGVTQGSVLGPVLFLLLTNDMPNWLGDICHTVMYADDTALTIANKSIATLQRNTTATFNKTKLFCTRNDLVLNNNKKKKKKK
;
A
#
# COMPACT_ATOMS: atom_id res chain seq x y z
N MET A 1 8.47 14.91 -14.39
CA MET A 1 7.89 14.21 -15.57
C MET A 1 6.55 14.86 -15.90
N PHE A 2 6.21 15.05 -17.16
CA PHE A 2 4.89 15.54 -17.59
C PHE A 2 4.05 14.36 -18.08
N VAL A 3 2.73 14.49 -18.02
CA VAL A 3 1.78 13.53 -18.62
C VAL A 3 0.98 14.23 -19.71
N GLU A 4 0.65 13.52 -20.79
CA GLU A 4 -0.33 14.02 -21.77
C GLU A 4 -1.73 13.93 -21.17
N VAL A 5 -2.46 15.02 -21.22
CA VAL A 5 -3.84 15.15 -20.77
C VAL A 5 -4.70 15.59 -21.95
N ASN A 6 -5.88 15.00 -22.06
CA ASN A 6 -6.87 15.42 -23.05
C ASN A 6 -7.68 16.59 -22.48
N TYR A 7 -7.76 17.67 -23.24
CA TYR A 7 -8.56 18.86 -22.93
C TYR A 7 -9.54 19.11 -24.07
N THR A 8 -10.80 19.37 -23.75
CA THR A 8 -11.83 19.67 -24.75
C THR A 8 -12.12 21.16 -24.73
N GLU A 9 -11.85 21.82 -25.86
CA GLU A 9 -12.21 23.22 -26.07
C GLU A 9 -13.03 23.32 -27.35
N ASN A 10 -14.19 23.99 -27.30
CA ASN A 10 -15.09 24.14 -28.44
C ASN A 10 -15.47 22.81 -29.13
N ASN A 11 -15.72 21.75 -28.35
CA ASN A 11 -15.99 20.37 -28.83
C ASN A 11 -14.84 19.71 -29.61
N ILE A 12 -13.63 20.28 -29.59
CA ILE A 12 -12.43 19.69 -30.18
C ILE A 12 -11.59 19.10 -29.05
N LEU A 13 -11.30 17.80 -29.15
CA LEU A 13 -10.38 17.12 -28.24
C LEU A 13 -8.94 17.49 -28.63
N GLN A 14 -8.23 18.19 -27.74
CA GLN A 14 -6.83 18.54 -27.92
C GLN A 14 -5.97 17.84 -26.86
N LYS A 15 -4.77 17.44 -27.27
CA LYS A 15 -3.76 16.92 -26.35
C LYS A 15 -2.92 18.07 -25.83
N CYS A 16 -2.76 18.15 -24.52
CA CYS A 16 -1.91 19.13 -23.86
C CYS A 16 -1.01 18.44 -22.84
N GLN A 17 0.17 19.01 -22.59
CA GLN A 17 1.08 18.49 -21.58
C GLN A 17 0.78 19.10 -20.22
N SER A 18 0.79 18.28 -19.17
CA SER A 18 0.67 18.76 -17.80
C SER A 18 1.88 19.61 -17.40
N LYS A 19 1.69 20.51 -16.43
CA LYS A 19 2.81 21.19 -15.77
C LYS A 19 3.73 20.16 -15.10
N THR A 20 5.04 20.40 -15.16
CA THR A 20 6.03 19.59 -14.44
C THR A 20 5.96 19.93 -12.95
N THR A 21 5.84 18.90 -12.11
CA THR A 21 5.97 19.03 -10.65
C THR A 21 7.25 18.37 -10.20
N ASP A 22 7.95 19.00 -9.26
CA ASP A 22 9.11 18.39 -8.63
C ASP A 22 8.63 17.36 -7.60
N THR A 23 9.15 16.14 -7.68
CA THR A 23 8.64 15.00 -6.89
C THR A 23 9.67 14.66 -5.82
N GLN A 24 9.43 15.12 -4.58
CA GLN A 24 10.34 14.86 -3.45
C GLN A 24 10.18 13.46 -2.85
N ARG A 25 9.06 12.77 -3.13
CA ARG A 25 8.76 11.44 -2.57
C ARG A 25 7.83 10.66 -3.50
N GLY A 26 8.12 9.38 -3.67
CA GLY A 26 7.38 8.47 -4.55
C GLY A 26 7.93 8.42 -5.97
N VAL A 27 7.21 7.71 -6.83
CA VAL A 27 7.54 7.51 -8.25
C VAL A 27 6.48 8.16 -9.12
N THR A 28 6.85 8.57 -10.33
CA THR A 28 5.90 9.15 -11.28
C THR A 28 4.88 8.10 -11.72
N GLN A 29 3.60 8.47 -11.68
CA GLN A 29 2.53 7.60 -12.16
C GLN A 29 2.73 7.29 -13.65
N GLY A 30 2.54 6.03 -14.05
CA GLY A 30 2.83 5.57 -15.42
C GLY A 30 4.28 5.16 -15.65
N SER A 31 5.16 5.27 -14.64
CA SER A 31 6.49 4.67 -14.70
C SER A 31 6.42 3.14 -14.69
N VAL A 32 7.07 2.51 -15.65
CA VAL A 32 7.23 1.03 -15.71
C VAL A 32 8.01 0.50 -14.49
N LEU A 33 8.89 1.32 -13.92
CA LEU A 33 9.73 0.94 -12.78
C LEU A 33 9.01 1.12 -11.44
N GLY A 34 7.95 1.93 -11.39
CA GLY A 34 7.21 2.22 -10.17
C GLY A 34 6.69 0.98 -9.43
N PRO A 35 5.99 0.06 -10.12
CA PRO A 35 5.52 -1.19 -9.51
C PRO A 35 6.65 -2.08 -8.97
N VAL A 36 7.78 -2.16 -9.68
CA VAL A 36 8.93 -2.97 -9.26
C VAL A 36 9.57 -2.41 -7.99
N LEU A 37 9.77 -1.09 -7.93
CA LEU A 37 10.31 -0.42 -6.73
C LEU A 37 9.37 -0.58 -5.53
N PHE A 38 8.06 -0.50 -5.76
CA PHE A 38 7.07 -0.72 -4.71
C PHE A 38 7.11 -2.17 -4.17
N LEU A 39 7.26 -3.15 -5.06
CA LEU A 39 7.45 -4.55 -4.65
C LEU A 39 8.71 -4.70 -3.80
N LEU A 40 9.85 -4.17 -4.24
CA LEU A 40 11.11 -4.25 -3.48
C LEU A 40 10.99 -3.59 -2.09
N LEU A 41 10.33 -2.44 -2.00
CA LEU A 41 10.10 -1.72 -0.74
C LEU A 41 9.27 -2.54 0.26
N THR A 42 8.30 -3.29 -0.23
CA THR A 42 7.31 -3.97 0.64
C THR A 42 7.61 -5.46 0.86
N ASN A 43 8.53 -6.04 0.08
CA ASN A 43 8.86 -7.47 0.10
C ASN A 43 9.33 -8.00 1.46
N ASP A 44 9.87 -7.14 2.34
CA ASP A 44 10.33 -7.53 3.67
C ASP A 44 9.19 -7.64 4.71
N MET A 45 7.97 -7.20 4.36
CA MET A 45 6.84 -7.18 5.29
C MET A 45 6.47 -8.56 5.87
N PRO A 46 6.42 -9.66 5.09
CA PRO A 46 6.12 -10.99 5.63
C PRO A 46 7.15 -11.43 6.68
N ASN A 47 8.44 -11.22 6.40
CA ASN A 47 9.53 -11.55 7.32
C ASN A 47 9.47 -10.68 8.59
N TRP A 48 9.11 -9.41 8.46
CA TRP A 48 8.93 -8.51 9.61
C TRP A 48 7.78 -8.94 10.55
N LEU A 49 6.68 -9.43 9.97
CA LEU A 49 5.51 -9.88 10.75
C LEU A 49 5.77 -11.25 11.39
N GLY A 50 6.54 -12.12 10.70
CA GLY A 50 6.88 -13.46 11.15
C GLY A 50 5.66 -14.39 11.22
N ASP A 51 5.81 -15.52 11.92
CA ASP A 51 4.81 -16.60 11.92
C ASP A 51 3.53 -16.30 12.71
N ILE A 52 3.36 -15.08 13.22
CA ILE A 52 2.16 -14.67 13.98
C ILE A 52 0.94 -14.56 13.04
N CYS A 53 1.17 -14.26 11.76
CA CYS A 53 0.13 -14.14 10.76
C CYS A 53 0.57 -14.68 9.40
N HIS A 54 -0.41 -15.14 8.62
CA HIS A 54 -0.22 -15.40 7.20
C HIS A 54 -0.43 -14.10 6.42
N THR A 55 0.59 -13.67 5.68
CA THR A 55 0.61 -12.42 4.92
C THR A 55 0.43 -12.70 3.43
N VAL A 56 -0.56 -12.08 2.81
CA VAL A 56 -0.77 -12.09 1.35
C VAL A 56 -0.74 -10.66 0.84
N MET A 57 0.02 -10.40 -0.21
CA MET A 57 0.22 -9.07 -0.76
C MET A 57 -0.04 -9.07 -2.26
N TYR A 58 -0.73 -8.05 -2.75
CA TYR A 58 -0.92 -7.77 -4.16
C TYR A 58 -0.90 -6.27 -4.39
N ALA A 59 0.20 -5.77 -4.95
CA ALA A 59 0.48 -4.33 -4.99
C ALA A 59 0.25 -3.70 -3.59
N ASP A 60 -0.48 -2.59 -3.49
CA ASP A 60 -0.76 -1.90 -2.22
C ASP A 60 -1.79 -2.62 -1.33
N ASP A 61 -2.51 -3.61 -1.84
CA ASP A 61 -3.46 -4.40 -1.07
C ASP A 61 -2.75 -5.52 -0.30
N THR A 62 -2.81 -5.45 1.03
CA THR A 62 -2.23 -6.46 1.94
C THR A 62 -3.31 -7.07 2.83
N ALA A 63 -3.36 -8.40 2.89
CA ALA A 63 -4.25 -9.16 3.75
C ALA A 63 -3.46 -9.96 4.79
N LEU A 64 -3.79 -9.74 6.06
CA LEU A 64 -3.19 -10.45 7.20
C LEU A 64 -4.22 -11.38 7.81
N THR A 65 -3.90 -12.68 7.86
CA THR A 65 -4.78 -13.71 8.44
C THR A 65 -4.16 -14.29 9.70
N ILE A 66 -4.91 -14.33 10.78
CA ILE A 66 -4.47 -14.87 12.08
C ILE A 66 -5.49 -15.90 12.52
N ALA A 67 -5.02 -17.09 12.90
CA ALA A 67 -5.86 -18.16 13.40
C ALA A 67 -5.32 -18.66 14.75
N ASN A 68 -6.20 -18.80 15.73
CA ASN A 68 -5.88 -19.43 17.01
C ASN A 68 -7.15 -20.03 17.63
N LYS A 69 -7.01 -21.14 18.36
CA LYS A 69 -8.13 -21.79 19.05
C LYS A 69 -8.65 -20.98 20.24
N SER A 70 -7.78 -20.18 20.86
CA SER A 70 -8.14 -19.31 21.99
C SER A 70 -8.46 -17.90 21.50
N ILE A 71 -9.67 -17.42 21.83
CA ILE A 71 -10.11 -16.06 21.52
C ILE A 71 -9.18 -15.01 22.16
N ALA A 72 -8.76 -15.24 23.40
CA ALA A 72 -7.86 -14.33 24.11
C ALA A 72 -6.50 -14.22 23.41
N THR A 73 -5.94 -15.36 22.96
CA THR A 73 -4.70 -15.39 22.19
C THR A 73 -4.88 -14.75 20.82
N LEU A 74 -6.02 -15.00 20.15
CA LEU A 74 -6.35 -14.40 18.86
C LEU A 74 -6.41 -12.87 18.96
N GLN A 75 -7.04 -12.32 20.00
CA GLN A 75 -7.11 -10.87 20.24
C GLN A 75 -5.73 -10.27 20.51
N ARG A 76 -4.91 -10.95 21.32
CA ARG A 76 -3.53 -10.54 21.59
C ARG A 76 -2.69 -10.52 20.32
N ASN A 77 -2.73 -11.61 19.54
CA ASN A 77 -1.98 -11.74 18.29
C ASN A 77 -2.44 -10.73 17.24
N THR A 78 -3.75 -10.48 17.14
CA THR A 78 -4.31 -9.45 16.25
C THR A 78 -3.79 -8.07 16.59
N THR A 79 -3.78 -7.72 17.87
CA THR A 79 -3.30 -6.40 18.35
C THR A 79 -1.79 -6.26 18.13
N ALA A 80 -1.02 -7.30 18.45
CA ALA A 80 0.43 -7.32 18.24
C ALA A 80 0.80 -7.19 16.75
N THR A 81 0.14 -7.98 15.88
CA THR A 81 0.34 -7.95 14.42
C THR A 81 -0.02 -6.58 13.85
N PHE A 82 -1.13 -6.00 14.28
CA PHE A 82 -1.55 -4.68 13.84
C PHE A 82 -0.52 -3.59 14.22
N ASN A 83 0.00 -3.63 15.45
CA ASN A 83 1.02 -2.69 15.90
C ASN A 83 2.34 -2.87 15.15
N LYS A 84 2.77 -4.11 14.89
CA LYS A 84 3.95 -4.41 14.06
C LYS A 84 3.79 -3.90 12.63
N THR A 85 2.62 -4.08 12.04
CA THR A 85 2.30 -3.58 10.68
C THR A 85 2.38 -2.06 10.64
N LYS A 86 1.80 -1.38 11.65
CA LYS A 86 1.90 0.08 11.77
C LYS A 86 3.35 0.54 11.86
N LEU A 87 4.17 -0.15 12.65
CA LEU A 87 5.59 0.17 12.79
C LEU A 87 6.36 -0.03 11.48
N PHE A 88 6.10 -1.11 10.75
CA PHE A 88 6.67 -1.34 9.41
C PHE A 88 6.34 -0.19 8.47
N CYS A 89 5.07 0.20 8.42
CA CYS A 89 4.63 1.28 7.54
C CYS A 89 5.29 2.61 7.93
N THR A 90 5.33 2.96 9.21
CA THR A 90 6.01 4.19 9.66
C THR A 90 7.51 4.17 9.36
N ARG A 91 8.18 3.03 9.51
CA ARG A 91 9.62 2.89 9.25
C ARG A 91 9.96 2.99 7.76
N ASN A 92 9.09 2.47 6.90
CA ASN A 92 9.25 2.48 5.45
C ASN A 92 8.51 3.64 4.78
N ASP A 93 8.11 4.65 5.55
CA ASP A 93 7.51 5.85 5.00
C ASP A 93 6.21 5.57 4.19
N LEU A 94 5.46 4.56 4.62
CA LEU A 94 4.16 4.16 4.07
C LEU A 94 3.03 4.69 4.95
N VAL A 95 1.96 5.18 4.31
CA VAL A 95 0.76 5.66 5.00
C VAL A 95 -0.31 4.56 4.99
N LEU A 96 -0.70 4.09 6.18
CA LEU A 96 -1.81 3.17 6.33
C LEU A 96 -3.15 3.89 6.15
N ASN A 97 -3.95 3.42 5.20
CA ASN A 97 -5.29 3.94 5.01
C ASN A 97 -6.22 3.45 6.15
N ASN A 98 -6.47 4.33 7.11
CA ASN A 98 -7.32 4.01 8.26
C ASN A 98 -8.80 3.86 7.92
N ASN A 99 -9.25 4.36 6.76
CA ASN A 99 -10.67 4.43 6.38
C ASN A 99 -11.16 3.17 5.65
N LYS A 100 -10.25 2.32 5.15
CA LYS A 100 -10.58 1.07 4.42
C LYS A 100 -10.53 -0.20 5.30
N LYS A 101 -10.49 -0.08 6.62
CA LYS A 101 -10.36 -1.24 7.53
C LYS A 101 -11.68 -2.04 7.63
N LYS A 102 -11.77 -3.16 6.91
CA LYS A 102 -12.82 -4.19 7.14
C LYS A 102 -12.27 -5.29 8.04
N LYS A 103 -12.61 -5.27 9.33
CA LYS A 103 -12.42 -6.44 10.21
C LYS A 103 -13.45 -7.49 9.85
N LYS A 104 -13.10 -8.47 9.02
CA LYS A 104 -13.92 -9.68 8.84
C LYS A 104 -13.53 -10.68 9.92
N LYS A 105 -14.38 -10.86 10.93
CA LYS A 105 -14.34 -12.05 11.79
C LYS A 105 -14.95 -13.20 10.97
N LYS A 106 -14.19 -14.27 10.77
CA LYS A 106 -14.77 -15.59 10.50
C LYS A 106 -14.90 -16.32 11.82
#